data_AF-A0A1Y3NVB8-F1
#
_entry.id   AF-A0A1Y3NVB8-F1
#
_cell.length_a   1.000
_cell.length_b   1.000
_cell.length_c   1.000
_cell.angle_alpha   90.00
_cell.angle_beta   90.00
_cell.angle_gamma   90.00
#
_symmetry.space_group_name_H-M   'P 1'
#
loop_
_entity.id
_entity.type
_entity.pdbx_description
1 polymer ?
#
loop_
_entity_poly.entity_id
_entity_poly.type
_entity_poly.pdbx_seq_one_letter_code
_entity_poly.pdbx_strand_id
1 'polypeptide(L)'
;MPTQSYPFYAWALTKDYEPHKVELVGSASGSDGKHVTATGRRYSNPELHGCKTRAVLWARDRLAKQQKDLVERASQLERRKIELAKHADL
;
A
#
# COMPACT_ATOMS: atom_id res chain seq x y z
N MET A 1 -24.71 -0.34 8.35
CA MET A 1 -23.61 -0.67 7.41
C MET A 1 -24.23 -1.51 6.30
N PRO A 2 -24.14 -1.14 5.01
CA PRO A 2 -24.60 -2.04 3.96
C PRO A 2 -23.89 -3.38 4.14
N THR A 3 -24.67 -4.43 4.32
CA THR A 3 -24.19 -5.80 4.49
C THR A 3 -23.49 -6.19 3.19
N GLN A 4 -22.16 -6.08 3.15
CA GLN A 4 -21.39 -6.58 2.01
C GLN A 4 -21.70 -8.08 1.87
N SER A 5 -22.39 -8.44 0.78
CA SER A 5 -22.63 -9.83 0.43
C SER A 5 -21.37 -10.39 -0.22
N TYR A 6 -20.97 -11.56 0.25
CA TYR A 6 -19.93 -12.35 -0.39
C TYR A 6 -20.56 -13.38 -1.34
N PRO A 7 -19.88 -13.77 -2.43
CA PRO A 7 -18.60 -13.25 -2.89
C PRO A 7 -18.75 -11.90 -3.61
N PHE A 8 -17.68 -11.10 -3.61
CA PHE A 8 -17.59 -9.91 -4.45
C PHE A 8 -16.20 -9.74 -5.04
N TYR A 9 -16.11 -8.99 -6.15
CA TYR A 9 -14.84 -8.68 -6.79
C TYR A 9 -14.35 -7.29 -6.40
N ALA A 10 -13.04 -7.20 -6.16
CA ALA A 10 -12.34 -5.94 -5.94
C ALA A 10 -11.03 -5.92 -6.73
N TRP A 11 -10.43 -4.74 -6.84
CA TRP A 11 -9.11 -4.54 -7.40
C TRP A 11 -8.12 -4.26 -6.28
N ALA A 12 -7.09 -5.10 -6.18
CA ALA A 12 -5.95 -4.90 -5.30
C ALA A 12 -4.71 -4.59 -6.14
N LEU A 13 -3.63 -4.15 -5.49
CA LEU A 13 -2.34 -3.94 -6.15
C LEU A 13 -1.35 -5.03 -5.75
N THR A 14 -0.52 -5.45 -6.70
CA THR A 14 0.65 -6.28 -6.40
C THR A 14 1.74 -5.45 -5.72
N LYS A 15 2.84 -6.11 -5.34
CA LYS A 15 4.04 -5.42 -4.83
C LYS A 15 4.63 -4.46 -5.85
N ASP A 16 4.43 -4.75 -7.13
CA ASP A 16 4.92 -3.97 -8.28
C ASP A 16 3.88 -2.94 -8.77
N TYR A 17 2.86 -2.65 -7.97
CA TYR A 17 1.79 -1.69 -8.28
C TYR A 17 0.91 -2.06 -9.48
N GLU A 18 0.88 -3.34 -9.84
CA GLU A 18 0.00 -3.80 -10.90
C GLU A 18 -1.41 -4.06 -10.35
N PRO A 19 -2.46 -3.52 -10.99
CA PRO A 19 -3.84 -3.77 -10.56
C PRO A 19 -4.25 -5.20 -10.91
N HIS A 20 -4.63 -5.97 -9.89
CA HIS A 20 -5.09 -7.34 -10.00
C HIS A 20 -6.51 -7.48 -9.46
N LYS A 21 -7.38 -8.15 -10.22
CA LYS A 21 -8.77 -8.41 -9.81
C LYS A 21 -8.79 -9.62 -8.87
N VAL A 22 -9.35 -9.44 -7.68
CA VAL A 22 -9.46 -10.47 -6.64
C VAL A 22 -10.91 -10.75 -6.32
N GLU A 23 -11.23 -12.01 -6.09
CA GLU A 23 -12.52 -12.45 -5.56
C GLU A 23 -12.41 -12.64 -4.05
N LEU A 24 -13.25 -11.93 -3.32
CA LEU A 24 -13.34 -11.99 -1.87
C LEU A 24 -14.56 -12.82 -1.52
N VAL A 25 -14.34 -13.87 -0.73
CA VAL A 25 -15.35 -14.88 -0.39
C VAL A 25 -15.81 -14.79 1.06
N GLY A 26 -15.13 -13.99 1.88
CA GLY A 26 -15.53 -13.77 3.26
C GLY A 26 -14.76 -12.65 3.94
N SER A 27 -15.16 -12.38 5.17
CA SER A 27 -14.34 -11.61 6.12
C SER A 27 -13.36 -12.56 6.78
N ALA A 28 -12.12 -12.12 7.02
CA ALA A 28 -11.26 -12.81 7.96
C ALA A 28 -11.93 -12.78 9.35
N SER A 29 -11.90 -13.91 10.07
CA SER A 29 -12.44 -14.00 11.43
C SER A 29 -11.65 -13.08 12.37
N GLY A 30 -12.34 -12.23 13.13
CA GLY A 30 -11.76 -11.27 14.08
C GLY A 30 -12.04 -9.80 13.75
N SER A 31 -11.59 -8.88 14.61
CA SER A 31 -11.77 -7.43 14.49
C SER A 31 -10.86 -6.75 13.46
N ASP A 32 -10.15 -7.53 12.65
CA ASP A 32 -9.06 -7.02 11.79
C ASP A 32 -9.53 -6.22 10.57
N GLY A 33 -10.83 -6.23 10.24
CA GLY A 33 -11.36 -5.50 9.08
C GLY A 33 -10.76 -5.95 7.73
N LYS A 34 -10.32 -7.20 7.66
CA LYS A 34 -9.69 -7.81 6.47
C LYS A 34 -10.68 -8.72 5.75
N HIS A 35 -10.59 -8.73 4.43
CA HIS A 35 -11.33 -9.65 3.57
C HIS A 35 -10.42 -10.81 3.14
N VAL A 36 -11.01 -11.97 2.84
CA VAL A 36 -10.28 -13.19 2.47
C VAL A 36 -10.74 -13.73 1.11
N THR A 37 -9.79 -14.22 0.32
CA THR A 37 -10.03 -14.94 -0.95
C THR A 37 -10.19 -16.44 -0.70
N ALA A 38 -10.70 -17.19 -1.68
CA ALA A 38 -10.79 -18.66 -1.59
C ALA A 38 -9.45 -19.35 -1.28
N THR A 39 -8.34 -18.73 -1.69
CA THR A 39 -6.97 -19.22 -1.46
C THR A 39 -6.42 -18.90 -0.06
N GLY A 40 -7.20 -18.24 0.81
CA GLY A 40 -6.78 -17.82 2.14
C GLY A 40 -5.98 -16.52 2.19
N ARG A 41 -5.66 -15.89 1.03
CA ARG A 41 -5.03 -14.56 1.02
C ARG A 41 -5.95 -13.51 1.63
N ARG A 42 -5.36 -12.64 2.45
CA ARG A 42 -6.07 -11.58 3.19
C ARG A 42 -5.73 -10.20 2.61
N TYR A 43 -6.73 -9.35 2.51
CA TYR A 43 -6.62 -7.99 2.01
C TYR A 43 -7.27 -7.02 2.99
N SER A 44 -6.61 -5.90 3.26
CA SER A 44 -7.20 -4.85 4.10
C SER A 44 -8.14 -3.99 3.26
N ASN A 45 -9.24 -3.49 3.84
CA ASN A 45 -10.19 -2.65 3.11
C ASN A 45 -9.55 -1.44 2.37
N PRO A 46 -8.54 -0.73 2.94
CA PRO A 46 -7.87 0.37 2.22
C PRO A 46 -7.12 -0.04 0.94
N GLU A 47 -6.80 -1.32 0.79
CA GLU A 47 -6.07 -1.88 -0.36
C GLU A 47 -7.02 -2.40 -1.45
N LEU A 48 -8.34 -2.36 -1.19
CA LEU A 48 -9.36 -2.88 -2.07
C LEU A 48 -10.13 -1.74 -2.74
N HIS A 49 -10.16 -1.78 -4.06
CA HIS A 49 -10.79 -0.75 -4.86
C HIS A 49 -11.95 -1.31 -5.68
N GLY A 50 -13.07 -0.60 -5.73
CA GLY A 50 -14.25 -1.03 -6.48
C GLY A 50 -14.05 -1.07 -8.00
N CYS A 51 -13.02 -0.41 -8.54
CA CYS A 51 -12.70 -0.45 -9.97
C CYS A 51 -11.20 -0.30 -10.24
N LYS A 52 -10.76 -0.79 -11.41
CA LYS A 52 -9.36 -0.74 -11.87
C LYS A 52 -8.79 0.68 -11.87
N THR A 53 -9.56 1.65 -12.37
CA THR A 53 -9.13 3.05 -12.45
C THR A 53 -8.79 3.63 -11.09
N ARG A 54 -9.60 3.34 -10.06
CA ARG A 54 -9.31 3.78 -8.69
C ARG A 54 -8.04 3.14 -8.14
N ALA A 55 -7.81 1.85 -8.39
CA ALA A 55 -6.57 1.19 -8.00
C ALA A 55 -5.34 1.81 -8.65
N VAL A 56 -5.42 2.15 -9.95
CA VAL A 56 -4.32 2.80 -10.68
C VAL A 56 -4.04 4.21 -10.16
N LEU A 57 -5.07 5.01 -9.90
CA LEU A 57 -4.90 6.36 -9.33
C LEU A 57 -4.26 6.29 -7.94
N TRP A 58 -4.72 5.36 -7.11
CA TRP A 58 -4.14 5.14 -5.79
C TRP A 58 -2.67 4.69 -5.87
N ALA A 59 -2.34 3.80 -6.82
CA ALA A 59 -0.97 3.37 -7.06
C ALA A 59 -0.06 4.55 -7.43
N ARG A 60 -0.52 5.41 -8.35
CA ARG A 60 0.19 6.62 -8.76
C ARG A 60 0.46 7.54 -7.57
N ASP A 61 -0.55 7.79 -6.73
CA ASP A 61 -0.40 8.67 -5.57
C ASP A 61 0.56 8.08 -4.53
N ARG A 62 0.53 6.76 -4.34
CA ARG A 62 1.45 6.06 -3.44
C ARG A 62 2.89 6.11 -3.94
N LEU A 63 3.11 5.93 -5.25
CA LEU A 63 4.44 6.10 -5.86
C LEU A 63 4.97 7.52 -5.72
N ALA A 64 4.11 8.54 -5.92
CA ALA A 64 4.51 9.93 -5.73
C ALA A 64 4.93 10.23 -4.28
N LYS A 65 4.20 9.68 -3.30
CA LYS A 65 4.57 9.79 -1.88
C LYS A 65 5.90 9.11 -1.59
N GLN A 66 6.10 7.88 -2.08
CA GLN A 66 7.37 7.16 -1.90
C GLN A 66 8.54 7.91 -2.51
N GLN A 67 8.37 8.50 -3.70
CA GLN A 67 9.40 9.31 -4.32
C GLN A 67 9.77 10.52 -3.44
N LYS A 68 8.77 11.20 -2.87
CA LYS A 68 9.00 12.33 -1.96
C LYS A 68 9.77 11.89 -0.71
N ASP A 69 9.36 10.80 -0.07
CA ASP A 69 10.03 10.28 1.12
C ASP A 69 11.49 9.90 0.84
N LEU A 70 11.77 9.32 -0.34
CA LEU A 70 13.14 8.99 -0.75
C LEU A 70 14.00 10.25 -0.94
N VAL A 71 13.45 11.29 -1.55
CA VAL A 71 14.15 12.58 -1.71
C VAL A 71 14.45 13.21 -0.36
N GLU A 72 13.48 13.21 0.57
CA GLU A 72 13.68 13.73 1.92
C GLU A 72 14.76 12.94 2.66
N ARG A 73 14.73 11.60 2.60
CA ARG A 73 15.76 10.75 3.21
C ARG A 73 17.14 10.97 2.62
N ALA A 74 17.25 11.13 1.29
CA ALA A 74 18.51 11.47 0.64
C ALA A 74 19.06 12.80 1.17
N SER A 75 18.21 13.82 1.29
CA SER A 75 18.62 15.13 1.83
C SER A 75 19.10 15.05 3.29
N GLN A 76 18.45 14.23 4.13
CA GLN A 76 18.85 14.02 5.52
C GLN A 76 20.18 13.28 5.63
N LEU A 77 20.41 12.29 4.77
CA LEU A 77 21.68 11.56 4.71
C LEU A 77 22.84 12.48 4.33
N GLU A 78 22.65 13.37 3.36
CA GLU A 78 23.68 14.34 2.97
C GLU A 78 24.01 15.30 4.12
N ARG A 79 23.00 15.82 4.84
CA ARG A 79 23.24 16.66 6.04
C ARG A 79 24.06 15.91 7.09
N ARG A 80 23.71 14.65 7.37
CA ARG A 80 24.43 13.81 8.34
C ARG A 80 25.86 13.53 7.90
N LYS A 81 26.13 13.31 6.61
CA LYS A 81 27.50 13.14 6.10
C LYS A 81 28.35 14.40 6.33
N ILE A 82 27.78 15.58 6.07
CA ILE A 82 28.48 16.86 6.29
C ILE A 82 28.76 17.07 7.79
N GLU A 83 27.78 16.78 8.66
CA GLU A 83 27.96 16.85 10.11
C GLU A 83 29.06 15.88 10.59
N LEU A 84 29.03 14.63 10.12
CA LEU A 84 30.05 13.64 10.47
C LEU A 84 31.44 14.05 10.00
N ALA A 85 31.57 14.62 8.79
CA ALA A 85 32.86 15.12 8.30
C ALA A 85 33.43 16.22 9.21
N LYS A 86 32.59 17.16 9.68
CA LYS A 86 33.00 18.20 10.64
C LYS A 86 33.48 17.64 11.98
N HIS A 87 32.92 16.50 12.41
CA HIS A 87 33.35 15.82 13.62
C HIS A 87 34.58 14.92 13.42
N ALA A 88 34.87 14.52 12.18
CA ALA A 88 36.04 13.71 11.83
C ALA A 88 37.30 14.56 11.58
N ASP A 89 37.14 15.83 11.21
CA ASP A 89 38.23 16.81 11.02
C ASP A 89 38.62 17.57 12.31
N LEU A 90 38.17 17.09 13.48
CA LEU A 90 38.60 17.48 14.83
C LEU A 90 39.33 16.30 15.49
#